data_AF-A0A1I3PMY2-F1
#
_entry.id   AF-A0A1I3PMY2-F1
#
_cell.length_a   1.000
_cell.length_b   1.000
_cell.length_c   1.000
_cell.angle_alpha   90.00
_cell.angle_beta   90.00
_cell.angle_gamma   90.00
#
_symmetry.space_group_name_H-M   'P 1'
#
loop_
_entity.id
_entity.type
_entity.pdbx_description
1 polymer ?
#
loop_
_entity_poly.entity_id
_entity_poly.type
_entity_poly.pdbx_seq_one_letter_code
_entity_poly.pdbx_strand_id
1 'polypeptide(L)' 'MNEAFVSVLDMLENDPSGTGLKPIREDLLNMDMDIRRNMDRGLAPDEMTTARTSRAMIQAAESILNKLSS' A
#
# COMPACT_ATOMS: atom_id res chain seq x y z
N MET A 1 -5.05 21.25 7.59
CA MET A 1 -4.01 20.55 8.38
C MET A 1 -3.06 19.99 7.33
N ASN A 2 -1.84 20.53 7.20
CA ASN A 2 -0.85 19.94 6.28
C ASN A 2 -0.49 18.58 6.87
N GLU A 3 -0.87 17.49 6.22
CA GLU A 3 -0.29 16.19 6.52
C GLU A 3 1.22 16.35 6.27
N ALA A 4 2.00 16.36 7.36
CA ALA A 4 3.44 16.40 7.25
C ALA A 4 3.83 15.16 6.42
N PHE A 5 4.47 15.38 5.27
CA PHE A 5 4.98 14.29 4.46
C PHE A 5 6.00 13.52 5.29
N VAL A 6 5.62 12.33 5.76
CA VAL A 6 6.52 11.44 6.50
C VAL A 6 7.18 10.53 5.49
N SER A 7 8.49 10.71 5.31
CA SER A 7 9.32 9.86 4.47
C SER A 7 9.51 8.49 5.12
N VAL A 8 9.22 7.42 4.36
CA VAL A 8 9.47 6.03 4.77
C VAL A 8 10.95 5.79 5.09
N LEU A 9 11.85 6.47 4.39
CA LEU A 9 13.30 6.37 4.62
C LEU A 9 13.68 6.99 5.96
N ASP A 10 13.14 8.15 6.28
CA ASP A 10 13.40 8.84 7.55
C ASP A 10 12.84 8.02 8.73
N MET A 11 11.71 7.32 8.53
CA MET A 11 11.18 6.40 9.54
C MET A 11 12.11 5.21 9.78
N LEU A 12 12.73 4.65 8.74
CA LEU A 12 13.67 3.54 8.85
C LEU A 12 15.02 3.97 9.44
N GLU A 13 15.49 5.17 9.14
CA GLU A 13 16.69 5.74 9.76
C GLU A 13 16.52 5.89 11.29
N ASN A 14 15.33 6.31 11.73
CA ASN A 14 15.00 6.48 13.15
C ASN A 14 14.53 5.20 13.83
N ASP A 15 14.01 4.22 13.10
CA ASP A 15 13.58 2.90 13.58
C ASP A 15 14.05 1.78 12.62
N PRO A 16 15.29 1.30 12.79
CA PRO A 16 15.85 0.20 11.99
C PRO A 16 15.09 -1.12 12.15
N SER A 17 14.28 -1.27 13.21
CA SER A 17 13.44 -2.46 13.40
C SER A 17 12.26 -2.51 12.42
N GLY A 18 11.98 -1.39 11.73
CA GLY A 18 10.87 -1.28 10.79
C GLY A 18 9.49 -1.37 11.47
N THR A 19 9.42 -1.23 12.80
CA THR A 19 8.16 -1.27 13.55
C THR A 19 7.27 -0.08 13.16
N GLY A 20 7.87 1.08 12.91
CA GLY A 20 7.20 2.26 12.37
C GLY A 20 6.56 2.07 10.99
N LEU A 21 6.90 1.01 10.24
CA LEU A 21 6.27 0.69 8.96
C LEU A 21 4.98 -0.13 9.08
N LYS A 22 4.63 -0.62 10.27
CA LYS A 22 3.40 -1.40 10.48
C LYS A 22 2.13 -0.67 10.02
N PRO A 23 1.90 0.61 10.37
CA PRO A 23 0.70 1.33 9.92
C PRO A 23 0.63 1.41 8.39
N ILE A 24 1.76 1.63 7.72
CA ILE A 24 1.82 1.69 6.25
C ILE A 24 1.48 0.33 5.63
N ARG A 25 1.93 -0.78 6.22
CA ARG A 25 1.53 -2.12 5.77
C ARG A 25 0.03 -2.36 5.97
N GLU A 26 -0.53 -1.95 7.10
CA GLU A 26 -1.96 -2.07 7.37
C GLU A 26 -2.80 -1.28 6.36
N ASP A 27 -2.38 -0.05 6.04
CA ASP A 27 -3.04 0.78 5.03
C ASP A 27 -3.02 0.14 3.64
N LEU A 28 -1.87 -0.41 3.21
CA LEU A 28 -1.78 -1.13 1.93
C LEU A 28 -2.68 -2.37 1.89
N LEU A 29 -2.76 -3.12 3.00
CA LEU A 29 -3.67 -4.28 3.12
C LEU A 29 -5.13 -3.85 3.01
N ASN A 30 -5.51 -2.76 3.67
CA ASN A 30 -6.86 -2.20 3.58
C ASN A 30 -7.19 -1.78 2.14
N MET A 31 -6.26 -1.13 1.45
CA MET A 31 -6.43 -0.76 0.04
C MET A 31 -6.59 -1.97 -0.89
N ASP A 32 -5.79 -3.04 -0.73
CA ASP A 32 -5.95 -4.27 -1.53
C ASP A 32 -7.31 -4.92 -1.27
N MET A 33 -7.75 -4.99 -0.01
CA MET A 33 -9.06 -5.54 0.35
C MET A 33 -10.21 -4.77 -0.28
N ASP A 34 -10.17 -3.45 -0.24
CA ASP A 34 -11.24 -2.61 -0.81
C ASP A 34 -11.29 -2.69 -2.33
N ILE A 35 -10.13 -2.73 -3.00
CA ILE A 35 -10.07 -2.95 -4.45
C ILE A 35 -10.65 -4.32 -4.82
N ARG A 36 -10.28 -5.39 -4.09
CA ARG A 36 -10.85 -6.72 -4.32
C ARG A 36 -12.36 -6.74 -4.14
N ARG A 37 -12.87 -6.14 -3.06
CA ARG A 37 -14.32 -6.02 -2.82
C ARG A 37 -15.02 -5.29 -3.97
N ASN A 38 -14.40 -4.25 -4.51
CA ASN A 38 -14.94 -3.54 -5.66
C ASN A 38 -14.93 -4.41 -6.93
N MET A 39 -13.85 -5.16 -7.18
CA MET A 39 -13.79 -6.11 -8.28
C MET A 39 -14.85 -7.21 -8.16
N ASP A 40 -15.07 -7.75 -6.96
CA ASP A 40 -16.03 -8.81 -6.67
C ASP A 40 -17.49 -8.37 -6.88
N ARG A 41 -17.78 -7.06 -6.76
CA ARG A 41 -19.10 -6.47 -7.05
C ARG A 41 -19.44 -6.41 -8.54
N GLY A 42 -18.45 -6.64 -9.40
CA GLY A 42 -18.59 -6.50 -10.85
C GLY A 42 -18.45 -5.03 -11.27
N LEU A 43 -17.30 -4.69 -11.84
CA LEU A 43 -16.99 -3.37 -12.39
C LEU A 43 -17.17 -3.37 -13.91
N ALA A 44 -17.37 -2.19 -14.49
CA ALA A 44 -17.27 -2.02 -15.94
C ALA A 44 -15.85 -2.40 -16.44
N PRO A 45 -15.67 -2.77 -17.72
CA PRO A 45 -14.37 -3.28 -18.20
C PRO A 45 -13.17 -2.33 -18.02
N ASP A 46 -13.40 -1.03 -18.18
CA ASP A 46 -12.44 0.05 -17.96
C ASP A 46 -12.10 0.22 -16.47
N GLU A 47 -13.10 0.21 -15.61
CA GLU A 47 -12.95 0.25 -14.15
C GLU A 47 -12.24 -1.00 -13.62
N MET A 48 -12.56 -2.18 -14.16
CA MET A 48 -11.90 -3.46 -13.85
C MET A 48 -10.41 -3.41 -14.23
N THR A 49 -10.07 -2.80 -15.36
CA THR A 49 -8.68 -2.60 -15.78
C THR A 49 -7.95 -1.69 -14.79
N THR A 50 -8.58 -0.58 -14.41
CA THR A 50 -8.05 0.37 -13.43
C THR A 50 -7.85 -0.28 -12.05
N ALA A 51 -8.82 -1.08 -11.60
CA ALA A 51 -8.76 -1.82 -10.34
C ALA A 51 -7.60 -2.84 -10.36
N ARG A 52 -7.41 -3.57 -11.46
CA ARG A 52 -6.29 -4.51 -11.62
C ARG A 52 -4.93 -3.81 -11.57
N THR A 53 -4.80 -2.68 -12.27
CA THR A 53 -3.56 -1.89 -12.25
C THR A 53 -3.28 -1.35 -10.85
N SER A 54 -4.30 -0.80 -10.17
CA SER A 54 -4.19 -0.29 -8.80
C SER A 54 -3.76 -1.38 -7.82
N ARG A 55 -4.34 -2.58 -7.96
CA ARG A 55 -3.96 -3.75 -7.17
C ARG A 55 -2.50 -4.16 -7.41
N ALA A 56 -2.04 -4.16 -8.65
CA ALA A 56 -0.65 -4.47 -8.98
C ALA A 56 0.34 -3.44 -8.38
N MET A 57 -0.04 -2.16 -8.34
CA MET A 57 0.77 -1.11 -7.70
C MET A 57 0.89 -1.32 -6.18
N ILE A 58 -0.21 -1.70 -5.50
CA ILE A 58 -0.18 -2.02 -4.06
C ILE A 58 0.74 -3.21 -3.77
N GLN A 59 0.66 -4.27 -4.58
CA GLN A 59 1.55 -5.43 -4.44
C GLN A 59 3.03 -5.06 -4.65
N ALA A 60 3.32 -4.14 -5.58
CA ALA A 60 4.67 -3.63 -5.78
C ALA A 60 5.15 -2.82 -4.57
N ALA A 61 4.29 -1.97 -4.00
CA ALA A 61 4.59 -1.20 -2.79
C ALA A 61 4.87 -2.11 -1.58
N GLU A 62 4.06 -3.16 -1.39
CA GLU A 62 4.27 -4.17 -0.35
C GLU A 62 5.62 -4.88 -0.52
N SER A 63 5.97 -5.25 -1.75
CA SER A 63 7.28 -5.86 -2.05
C SER A 63 8.45 -4.93 -1.71
N ILE A 64 8.32 -3.63 -1.99
CA ILE A 64 9.33 -2.62 -1.63
C ILE A 64 9.46 -2.51 -0.11
N LEU A 65 8.35 -2.38 0.62
CA LEU A 65 8.37 -2.30 2.08
C LEU A 65 9.02 -3.54 2.71
N ASN A 66 8.73 -4.73 2.19
CA ASN A 66 9.34 -5.97 2.67
C ASN A 66 10.86 -5.98 2.46
N LYS A 67 11.35 -5.42 1.34
CA LYS A 67 12.80 -5.29 1.09
C LYS A 67 13.47 -4.24 1.98
N LEU A 68 12.74 -3.20 2.37
CA LEU A 68 13.26 -2.11 3.21
C LEU A 68 13.29 -2.47 4.71
N SER A 69 12.50 -3.45 5.13
CA SER A 69 12.39 -3.89 6.53
C SER A 69 13.13 -5.20 6.84
N SER A 70 13.87 -5.75 5.85
CA SER A 70 14.63 -7.00 5.97
C SER A 70 16.10 -6.72 6.24
#